data_AF-A0A968ZR30-F1
#
_entry.id   AF-A0A968ZR30-F1
#
_cell.length_a   1.000
_cell.length_b   1.000
_cell.length_c   1.000
_cell.angle_alpha   90.00
_cell.angle_beta   90.00
_cell.angle_gamma   90.00
#
_symmetry.space_group_name_H-M   'P 1'
#
loop_
_entity.id
_entity.type
_entity.pdbx_description
1 polymer ?
#
loop_
_entity_poly.entity_id
_entity_poly.type
_entity_poly.pdbx_seq_one_letter_code
_entity_poly.pdbx_strand_id
1 'polypeptide(L)'
;SPLEGHIHASYLQNPDLTPPFLSLLVSGGHTSLIKVEDCGQYQTLGQTRDDAAGEAFDKVARLLDLGYPGGPAIDRIAKTGNPHAFLLPEGKISLPEGGFHPYDSSFSGLKTAVLRLVQTHQQQEIDLPVADLAASFQAIVAQALTRRTIDCALNYGLSTIAIGGGVAANSVLRSHLLRAAEKHHLQVLLPPLALCTDNAAMIACAGAEHLQRGHTSPLTLAALSRMPISQVMELYQQP
;
A
#
# COMPACT_ATOMS: atom_id res chain seq x y z
N SER A 1 -16.88 1.48 -4.43
CA SER A 1 -15.95 0.36 -4.13
C SER A 1 -15.12 0.66 -2.88
N PRO A 2 -14.71 -0.31 -2.01
CA PRO A 2 -13.82 -0.03 -0.88
C PRO A 2 -12.45 0.54 -1.29
N LEU A 3 -11.88 0.07 -2.39
CA LEU A 3 -10.62 0.57 -2.93
C LEU A 3 -10.73 2.03 -3.40
N GLU A 4 -11.84 2.34 -4.06
CA GLU A 4 -12.17 3.71 -4.45
C GLU A 4 -12.39 4.61 -3.23
N GLY A 5 -12.96 4.07 -2.15
CA GLY A 5 -13.04 4.76 -0.87
C GLY A 5 -11.66 5.21 -0.38
N HIS A 6 -10.66 4.32 -0.40
CA HIS A 6 -9.28 4.69 -0.02
C HIS A 6 -8.66 5.77 -0.91
N ILE A 7 -9.00 5.83 -2.20
CA ILE A 7 -8.61 6.93 -3.08
C ILE A 7 -9.27 8.23 -2.60
N HIS A 8 -10.59 8.19 -2.34
CA HIS A 8 -11.38 9.34 -1.93
C HIS A 8 -11.07 9.85 -0.52
N ALA A 9 -10.45 9.03 0.33
CA ALA A 9 -9.95 9.48 1.63
C ALA A 9 -8.99 10.67 1.51
N SER A 10 -8.30 10.81 0.38
CA SER A 10 -7.38 11.93 0.10
C SER A 10 -8.12 13.26 -0.09
N TYR A 11 -9.33 13.22 -0.67
CA TYR A 11 -10.16 14.40 -0.92
C TYR A 11 -10.80 14.95 0.36
N LEU A 12 -11.04 14.09 1.37
CA LEU A 12 -11.55 14.53 2.68
C LEU A 12 -10.62 15.55 3.37
N GLN A 13 -9.31 15.46 3.09
CA GLN A 13 -8.32 16.39 3.63
C GLN A 13 -7.88 17.46 2.62
N ASN A 14 -7.95 17.12 1.34
CA ASN A 14 -7.50 17.99 0.25
C ASN A 14 -8.67 18.12 -0.74
N PRO A 15 -9.70 18.92 -0.42
CA PRO A 15 -10.85 19.08 -1.31
C PRO A 15 -10.46 19.66 -2.68
N ASP A 16 -9.36 20.41 -2.72
CA ASP A 16 -8.81 21.03 -3.93
C ASP A 16 -7.87 20.09 -4.73
N LEU A 17 -7.75 18.81 -4.32
CA LEU A 17 -6.98 17.82 -5.08
C LEU A 17 -7.58 17.64 -6.47
N THR A 18 -6.79 17.89 -7.51
CA THR A 18 -7.22 17.69 -8.90
C THR A 18 -6.48 16.52 -9.54
N PRO A 19 -7.19 15.58 -10.19
CA PRO A 19 -6.57 14.62 -11.10
C PRO A 19 -5.81 15.30 -12.26
N PRO A 20 -4.79 14.65 -12.86
CA PRO A 20 -4.34 13.30 -12.55
C PRO A 20 -3.32 13.24 -11.39
N PHE A 21 -3.42 12.21 -10.56
CA PHE A 21 -2.43 11.91 -9.51
C PHE A 21 -2.19 10.40 -9.36
N LEU A 22 -1.10 10.03 -8.70
CA LEU A 22 -0.80 8.65 -8.38
C LEU A 22 -1.36 8.30 -7.01
N SER A 23 -2.08 7.20 -6.88
CA SER A 23 -2.56 6.67 -5.60
C SER A 23 -1.83 5.37 -5.27
N LEU A 24 -1.04 5.38 -4.19
CA LEU A 24 -0.46 4.19 -3.58
C LEU A 24 -1.44 3.62 -2.55
N LEU A 25 -2.12 2.54 -2.89
CA LEU A 25 -3.01 1.83 -1.97
C LEU A 25 -2.27 0.66 -1.31
N VAL A 26 -2.11 0.71 0.02
CA VAL A 26 -1.40 -0.32 0.79
C VAL A 26 -2.23 -0.70 2.03
N SER A 27 -3.00 -1.77 1.92
CA SER A 27 -3.84 -2.32 2.99
C SER A 27 -3.46 -3.75 3.33
N GLY A 28 -4.24 -4.40 4.21
CA GLY A 28 -4.07 -5.81 4.54
C GLY A 28 -4.18 -6.73 3.33
N GLY A 29 -5.08 -6.43 2.38
CA GLY A 29 -5.35 -7.28 1.21
C GLY A 29 -4.96 -6.66 -0.14
N HIS A 30 -4.48 -5.42 -0.17
CA HIS A 30 -4.16 -4.73 -1.41
C HIS A 30 -2.83 -4.00 -1.33
N THR A 31 -2.06 -4.09 -2.40
CA THR A 31 -0.87 -3.26 -2.60
C THR A 31 -0.83 -2.92 -4.07
N SER A 32 -1.20 -1.69 -4.41
CA SER A 32 -1.40 -1.28 -5.80
C SER A 32 -1.00 0.19 -6.01
N LEU A 33 -0.47 0.46 -7.19
CA LEU A 33 -0.22 1.79 -7.73
C LEU A 33 -1.28 2.07 -8.79
N ILE A 34 -2.11 3.07 -8.53
CA ILE A 34 -3.27 3.41 -9.36
C ILE A 34 -3.10 4.85 -9.83
N LYS A 35 -3.03 5.06 -11.14
CA LYS A 35 -3.18 6.39 -11.71
C LYS A 35 -4.66 6.75 -11.69
N VAL A 36 -4.97 7.84 -11.01
CA VAL A 36 -6.31 8.43 -10.94
C VAL A 36 -6.37 9.49 -12.02
N GLU A 37 -7.17 9.27 -13.06
CA GLU A 37 -7.34 10.21 -14.16
C GLU A 37 -8.55 11.11 -13.95
N ASP A 38 -9.62 10.56 -13.39
CA ASP A 38 -10.82 11.26 -12.94
C ASP A 38 -11.63 10.33 -12.01
N CYS A 39 -12.72 10.81 -11.42
CA CYS A 39 -13.67 9.98 -10.68
C CYS A 39 -14.20 8.85 -11.59
N GLY A 40 -14.02 7.61 -11.14
CA GLY A 40 -14.39 6.42 -11.90
C GLY A 40 -13.41 6.04 -13.02
N GLN A 41 -12.37 6.83 -13.27
CA GLN A 41 -11.34 6.57 -14.28
C GLN A 41 -10.00 6.25 -13.63
N TYR A 42 -9.75 4.95 -13.44
CA TYR A 42 -8.59 4.44 -12.72
C TYR A 42 -7.80 3.44 -13.56
N GLN A 43 -6.49 3.66 -13.64
CA GLN A 43 -5.56 2.76 -14.31
C GLN A 43 -4.60 2.14 -13.29
N THR A 44 -4.67 0.82 -13.11
CA THR A 44 -3.70 0.09 -12.29
C THR A 44 -2.36 -0.01 -13.04
N LEU A 45 -1.33 0.64 -12.50
CA LEU A 45 0.01 0.67 -13.07
C LEU A 45 0.93 -0.40 -12.47
N GLY A 46 0.69 -0.77 -11.22
CA GLY A 46 1.43 -1.81 -10.53
C GLY A 46 0.60 -2.44 -9.42
N GLN A 47 0.84 -3.70 -9.12
CA GLN A 47 0.18 -4.41 -8.03
C GLN A 47 1.07 -5.50 -7.43
N THR A 48 0.72 -5.96 -6.23
CA THR A 48 1.32 -7.19 -5.71
C THR A 48 0.92 -8.39 -6.58
N ARG A 49 1.86 -9.29 -6.81
CA ARG A 49 1.63 -10.58 -7.50
C ARG A 49 1.41 -11.73 -6.52
N ASP A 50 1.59 -11.48 -5.22
CA ASP A 50 1.46 -12.50 -4.17
C ASP A 50 0.78 -11.94 -2.90
N ASP A 51 1.47 -11.92 -1.76
CA ASP A 51 0.96 -11.35 -0.51
C ASP A 51 0.89 -9.82 -0.65
N ALA A 52 -0.12 -9.17 -0.06
CA ALA A 52 -0.10 -7.72 0.10
C ALA A 52 0.91 -7.31 1.20
N ALA A 53 1.35 -6.06 1.20
CA ALA A 53 2.31 -5.59 2.20
C ALA A 53 1.73 -5.74 3.63
N GLY A 54 0.46 -5.41 3.84
CA GLY A 54 -0.18 -5.55 5.15
C GLY A 54 -0.23 -7.00 5.62
N GLU A 55 -0.54 -7.93 4.73
CA GLU A 55 -0.47 -9.37 5.01
C GLU A 55 0.95 -9.83 5.36
N ALA A 56 1.97 -9.29 4.69
CA ALA A 56 3.37 -9.55 5.04
C ALA A 56 3.71 -9.03 6.45
N PHE A 57 3.26 -7.83 6.82
CA PHE A 57 3.40 -7.31 8.19
C PHE A 57 2.72 -8.22 9.21
N ASP A 58 1.49 -8.66 8.96
CA ASP A 58 0.75 -9.54 9.88
C ASP A 58 1.43 -10.90 10.07
N LYS A 59 1.91 -11.51 8.97
CA LYS A 59 2.64 -12.78 9.03
C LYS A 59 3.96 -12.65 9.76
N VAL A 60 4.75 -11.60 9.48
CA VAL A 60 6.03 -11.37 10.17
C VAL A 60 5.81 -11.07 11.65
N ALA A 61 4.79 -10.28 12.01
CA ALA A 61 4.47 -10.02 13.40
C ALA A 61 4.13 -11.31 14.16
N ARG A 62 3.39 -12.23 13.52
CA ARG A 62 3.12 -13.56 14.08
C ARG A 62 4.39 -14.40 14.25
N LEU A 63 5.32 -14.36 13.28
CA LEU A 63 6.60 -15.08 13.39
C LEU A 63 7.49 -14.57 14.53
N LEU A 64 7.36 -13.28 14.86
CA LEU A 64 8.11 -12.61 15.91
C LEU A 64 7.35 -12.56 17.26
N ASP A 65 6.20 -13.23 17.36
CA ASP A 65 5.33 -13.24 18.55
C ASP A 65 4.88 -11.84 19.03
N LEU A 66 4.61 -10.93 18.09
CA LEU A 66 4.23 -9.54 18.36
C LEU A 66 2.71 -9.30 18.38
N GLY A 67 1.91 -10.34 18.10
CA GLY A 67 0.45 -10.27 18.06
C GLY A 67 -0.15 -9.71 16.76
N TYR A 68 -1.41 -9.28 16.83
CA TYR A 68 -2.21 -8.74 15.72
C TYR A 68 -2.97 -7.47 16.16
N PRO A 69 -3.10 -6.42 15.32
CA PRO A 69 -2.58 -6.29 13.95
C PRO A 69 -1.07 -6.07 13.89
N GLY A 70 -0.41 -6.69 12.91
CA GLY A 70 1.04 -6.78 12.83
C GLY A 70 1.72 -5.49 12.38
N GLY A 71 1.08 -4.69 11.53
CA GLY A 71 1.61 -3.40 11.06
C GLY A 71 1.98 -2.46 12.22
N PRO A 72 1.04 -2.09 13.12
CA PRO A 72 1.32 -1.26 14.29
C PRO A 72 2.28 -1.89 15.29
N ALA A 73 2.28 -3.23 15.44
CA ALA A 73 3.18 -3.93 16.35
C ALA A 73 4.64 -3.86 15.88
N ILE A 74 4.87 -4.13 14.59
CA ILE A 74 6.18 -4.00 13.95
C ILE A 74 6.66 -2.54 14.00
N ASP A 75 5.81 -1.57 13.63
CA ASP A 75 6.18 -0.14 13.66
C ASP A 75 6.57 0.35 15.07
N ARG A 76 6.04 -0.27 16.12
CA ARG A 76 6.41 0.07 17.51
C ARG A 76 7.77 -0.49 17.88
N ILE A 77 8.00 -1.79 17.67
CA ILE A 77 9.24 -2.45 18.12
C ILE A 77 10.44 -2.03 17.25
N ALA A 78 10.22 -1.81 15.96
CA ALA A 78 11.26 -1.40 15.00
C ALA A 78 11.91 -0.06 15.34
N LYS A 79 11.24 0.83 16.09
CA LYS A 79 11.82 2.10 16.56
C LYS A 79 13.03 1.93 17.47
N THR A 80 13.15 0.76 18.10
CA THR A 80 14.27 0.42 18.99
C THR A 80 15.33 -0.46 18.33
N GLY A 81 15.12 -0.84 17.06
CA GLY A 81 16.01 -1.71 16.32
C GLY A 81 16.87 -1.00 15.29
N ASN A 82 17.90 -1.69 14.82
CA ASN A 82 18.76 -1.27 13.73
C ASN A 82 18.18 -1.76 12.38
N PRO A 83 17.76 -0.85 11.47
CA PRO A 83 17.20 -1.22 10.17
C PRO A 83 18.21 -1.84 9.20
N HIS A 84 19.51 -1.88 9.55
CA HIS A 84 20.58 -2.45 8.74
C HIS A 84 21.19 -3.72 9.36
N ALA A 85 20.58 -4.27 10.41
CA ALA A 85 21.09 -5.47 11.08
C ALA A 85 20.98 -6.73 10.21
N PHE A 86 19.92 -6.85 9.41
CA PHE A 86 19.68 -8.01 8.55
C PHE A 86 19.56 -7.62 7.08
N LEU A 87 20.30 -8.31 6.23
CA LEU A 87 20.18 -8.19 4.77
C LEU A 87 19.02 -9.06 4.29
N LEU A 88 17.88 -8.43 4.01
CA LEU A 88 16.69 -9.10 3.50
C LEU A 88 16.51 -8.83 2.00
N PRO A 89 15.99 -9.81 1.23
CA PRO A 89 15.83 -9.65 -0.21
C PRO A 89 14.64 -8.75 -0.54
N GLU A 90 14.81 -7.88 -1.54
CA GLU A 90 13.69 -7.20 -2.19
C GLU A 90 13.16 -8.08 -3.33
N GLY A 91 11.86 -8.40 -3.31
CA GLY A 91 11.21 -9.17 -4.37
C GLY A 91 11.21 -8.42 -5.69
N LYS A 92 11.72 -9.05 -6.76
CA LYS A 92 11.60 -8.58 -8.14
C LYS A 92 10.73 -9.56 -8.92
N ILE A 93 9.81 -9.05 -9.74
CA ILE A 93 8.90 -9.88 -10.54
C ILE A 93 9.42 -9.92 -11.96
N SER A 94 9.83 -11.10 -12.44
CA SER A 94 10.30 -11.29 -13.80
C SER A 94 9.17 -11.18 -14.82
N LEU A 95 9.44 -10.58 -15.97
CA LEU A 95 8.56 -10.58 -17.14
C LEU A 95 8.78 -11.85 -17.98
N PRO A 96 7.72 -12.43 -18.60
CA PRO A 96 7.86 -13.61 -19.46
C PRO A 96 8.84 -13.42 -20.63
N GLU A 97 8.91 -12.20 -21.14
CA GLU A 97 9.74 -11.78 -22.28
C GLU A 97 11.12 -11.24 -21.89
N GLY A 98 11.50 -11.38 -20.61
CA GLY A 98 12.76 -10.89 -20.07
C GLY A 98 12.64 -9.50 -19.46
N GLY A 99 13.43 -9.25 -18.41
CA GLY A 99 13.31 -8.04 -17.59
C GLY A 99 12.41 -8.22 -16.37
N PHE A 100 12.04 -7.11 -15.72
CA PHE A 100 11.22 -7.12 -14.51
C PHE A 100 10.03 -6.18 -14.66
N HIS A 101 8.89 -6.54 -14.08
CA HIS A 101 7.78 -5.59 -13.92
C HIS A 101 8.28 -4.40 -13.09
N PRO A 102 8.21 -3.16 -13.60
CA PRO A 102 8.85 -2.01 -12.96
C PRO A 102 8.15 -1.61 -11.66
N TYR A 103 6.84 -1.82 -11.58
CA TYR A 103 5.99 -1.32 -10.49
C TYR A 103 5.34 -2.43 -9.66
N ASP A 104 5.40 -3.69 -10.12
CA ASP A 104 4.83 -4.79 -9.37
C ASP A 104 5.70 -5.17 -8.18
N SER A 105 5.03 -5.64 -7.13
CA SER A 105 5.65 -6.02 -5.87
C SER A 105 5.45 -7.50 -5.57
N SER A 106 6.36 -8.06 -4.77
CA SER A 106 6.18 -9.37 -4.13
C SER A 106 6.79 -9.35 -2.74
N PHE A 107 6.04 -9.88 -1.79
CA PHE A 107 6.46 -9.95 -0.39
C PHE A 107 6.62 -11.39 0.12
N SER A 108 6.25 -12.42 -0.64
CA SER A 108 6.40 -13.81 -0.21
C SER A 108 7.86 -14.23 -0.03
N GLY A 109 8.75 -13.75 -0.91
CA GLY A 109 10.19 -14.01 -0.82
C GLY A 109 10.80 -13.40 0.45
N LEU A 110 10.40 -12.16 0.75
CA LEU A 110 10.81 -11.45 1.96
C LEU A 110 10.34 -12.17 3.23
N LYS A 111 9.07 -12.57 3.29
CA LYS A 111 8.51 -13.39 4.38
C LYS A 111 9.29 -14.69 4.57
N THR A 112 9.61 -15.38 3.48
CA THR A 112 10.34 -16.66 3.54
C THR A 112 11.77 -16.46 4.07
N ALA A 113 12.43 -15.36 3.69
CA ALA A 113 13.73 -15.00 4.23
C ALA A 113 13.67 -14.73 5.74
N VAL A 114 12.66 -13.98 6.20
CA VAL A 114 12.43 -13.73 7.63
C VAL A 114 12.16 -15.03 8.39
N LEU A 115 11.29 -15.90 7.87
CA LEU A 115 11.00 -17.20 8.47
C LEU A 115 12.27 -18.05 8.64
N ARG A 116 13.12 -18.10 7.61
CA ARG A 116 14.39 -18.85 7.67
C ARG A 116 15.32 -18.29 8.73
N LEU A 117 15.45 -16.96 8.84
CA LEU A 117 16.26 -16.33 9.88
C LEU A 117 15.78 -16.68 11.28
N VAL A 118 14.47 -16.62 11.53
CA VAL A 118 13.86 -17.01 12.81
C VAL A 118 14.15 -18.48 13.11
N GLN A 119 13.94 -19.38 12.14
CA GLN A 119 14.20 -20.81 12.31
C GLN A 119 15.67 -21.11 12.59
N THR A 120 16.60 -20.44 11.90
CA THR A 120 18.04 -20.63 12.13
C THR A 120 18.45 -20.21 13.54
N HIS A 121 17.96 -19.08 14.06
CA HIS A 121 18.26 -18.65 15.42
C HIS A 121 17.69 -19.62 16.46
N GLN A 122 16.45 -20.10 16.25
CA GLN A 122 15.82 -21.10 17.11
C GLN A 122 16.60 -22.42 17.12
N GLN A 123 17.04 -22.91 15.96
CA GLN A 123 17.83 -24.14 15.84
C GLN A 123 19.22 -24.04 16.47
N GLN A 124 19.79 -22.85 16.46
CA GLN A 124 21.11 -22.58 17.05
C GLN A 124 21.04 -22.21 18.54
N GLU A 125 19.83 -22.13 19.11
CA GLU A 125 19.58 -21.67 20.49
C GLU A 125 20.19 -20.28 20.76
N ILE A 126 20.18 -19.40 19.75
CA ILE A 126 20.68 -18.02 19.83
C ILE A 126 19.49 -17.08 19.95
N ASP A 127 19.59 -16.09 20.84
CA ASP A 127 18.60 -15.03 20.98
C ASP A 127 18.40 -14.28 19.66
N LEU A 128 17.14 -14.21 19.22
CA LEU A 128 16.77 -13.44 18.05
C LEU A 128 16.61 -11.96 18.42
N PRO A 129 17.38 -11.02 17.84
CA PRO A 129 17.18 -9.61 18.07
C PRO A 129 15.91 -9.14 17.32
N VAL A 130 14.75 -9.33 17.94
CA VAL A 130 13.42 -9.09 17.35
C VAL A 130 13.26 -7.66 16.84
N ALA A 131 13.73 -6.67 17.60
CA ALA A 131 13.64 -5.27 17.21
C ALA A 131 14.43 -4.98 15.91
N ASP A 132 15.63 -5.54 15.79
CA ASP A 132 16.51 -5.39 14.62
C ASP A 132 15.95 -6.08 13.38
N LEU A 133 15.38 -7.28 13.55
CA LEU A 133 14.74 -7.99 12.45
C LEU A 133 13.46 -7.28 11.98
N ALA A 134 12.65 -6.79 12.92
CA ALA A 134 11.46 -5.99 12.61
C ALA A 134 11.83 -4.67 11.89
N ALA A 135 12.88 -3.99 12.35
CA ALA A 135 13.39 -2.77 11.72
C ALA A 135 13.91 -3.02 10.30
N SER A 136 14.71 -4.09 10.12
CA SER A 136 15.25 -4.47 8.81
C SER A 136 14.14 -4.86 7.83
N PHE A 137 13.14 -5.62 8.29
CA PHE A 137 11.96 -5.97 7.49
C PHE A 137 11.17 -4.73 7.07
N GLN A 138 10.83 -3.85 8.03
CA GLN A 138 10.08 -2.63 7.78
C GLN A 138 10.80 -1.70 6.79
N ALA A 139 12.12 -1.55 6.95
CA ALA A 139 12.95 -0.71 6.08
C ALA A 139 12.92 -1.19 4.62
N ILE A 140 13.06 -2.50 4.39
CA ILE A 140 13.02 -3.07 3.04
C ILE A 140 11.64 -2.91 2.39
N VAL A 141 10.55 -3.14 3.12
CA VAL A 141 9.19 -2.91 2.60
C VAL A 141 8.97 -1.43 2.25
N ALA A 142 9.35 -0.52 3.15
CA ALA A 142 9.22 0.92 2.94
C ALA A 142 10.05 1.40 1.74
N GLN A 143 11.29 0.95 1.62
CA GLN A 143 12.18 1.29 0.51
C GLN A 143 11.63 0.77 -0.82
N ALA A 144 11.18 -0.49 -0.86
CA ALA A 144 10.64 -1.14 -2.06
C ALA A 144 9.40 -0.42 -2.60
N LEU A 145 8.46 -0.08 -1.70
CA LEU A 145 7.24 0.65 -2.05
C LEU A 145 7.56 2.09 -2.47
N THR A 146 8.43 2.78 -1.72
CA THR A 146 8.82 4.17 -2.02
C THR A 146 9.46 4.27 -3.40
N ARG A 147 10.45 3.42 -3.69
CA ARG A 147 11.15 3.42 -4.99
C ARG A 147 10.17 3.28 -6.15
N ARG A 148 9.32 2.24 -6.11
CA ARG A 148 8.32 1.98 -7.16
C ARG A 148 7.33 3.14 -7.33
N THR A 149 6.92 3.75 -6.22
CA THR A 149 5.96 4.86 -6.24
C THR A 149 6.56 6.10 -6.89
N ILE A 150 7.80 6.45 -6.52
CA ILE A 150 8.52 7.60 -7.10
C ILE A 150 8.82 7.35 -8.57
N ASP A 151 9.37 6.18 -8.92
CA ASP A 151 9.66 5.81 -10.32
C ASP A 151 8.38 5.87 -11.18
N CYS A 152 7.26 5.37 -10.64
CA CYS A 152 5.96 5.40 -11.31
C CYS A 152 5.46 6.84 -11.50
N ALA A 153 5.50 7.69 -10.47
CA ALA A 153 5.07 9.08 -10.58
C ALA A 153 5.87 9.84 -11.65
N LEU A 154 7.20 9.68 -11.64
CA LEU A 154 8.09 10.30 -12.62
C LEU A 154 7.84 9.82 -14.05
N ASN A 155 7.73 8.51 -14.26
CA ASN A 155 7.55 7.93 -15.59
C ASN A 155 6.20 8.30 -16.23
N TYR A 156 5.17 8.56 -15.42
CA TYR A 156 3.86 9.01 -15.88
C TYR A 156 3.66 10.53 -15.83
N GLY A 157 4.71 11.30 -15.47
CA GLY A 157 4.65 12.76 -15.42
C GLY A 157 3.68 13.31 -14.38
N LEU A 158 3.47 12.58 -13.28
CA LEU A 158 2.55 12.95 -12.20
C LEU A 158 3.31 13.74 -11.13
N SER A 159 2.72 14.85 -10.67
CA SER A 159 3.31 15.71 -9.63
C SER A 159 2.85 15.37 -8.22
N THR A 160 1.76 14.62 -8.08
CA THR A 160 1.10 14.35 -6.79
C THR A 160 0.97 12.85 -6.55
N ILE A 161 1.28 12.43 -5.32
CA ILE A 161 1.14 11.07 -4.81
C ILE A 161 0.21 11.11 -3.60
N ALA A 162 -0.93 10.44 -3.69
CA ALA A 162 -1.78 10.13 -2.56
C ALA A 162 -1.45 8.72 -2.01
N ILE A 163 -1.53 8.53 -0.70
CA ILE A 163 -1.39 7.22 -0.08
C ILE A 163 -2.65 6.84 0.71
N GLY A 164 -3.13 5.60 0.55
CA GLY A 164 -4.29 5.07 1.27
C GLY A 164 -4.06 3.66 1.81
N GLY A 165 -4.92 3.21 2.71
CA GLY A 165 -4.86 1.88 3.32
C GLY A 165 -4.09 1.81 4.66
N GLY A 166 -4.30 0.73 5.40
CA GLY A 166 -3.78 0.59 6.78
C GLY A 166 -2.26 0.64 6.91
N VAL A 167 -1.51 0.19 5.90
CA VAL A 167 -0.03 0.27 5.91
C VAL A 167 0.45 1.70 5.65
N ALA A 168 -0.39 2.59 5.11
CA ALA A 168 -0.10 4.01 5.00
C ALA A 168 0.10 4.71 6.36
N ALA A 169 -0.35 4.09 7.46
CA ALA A 169 -0.09 4.56 8.82
C ALA A 169 1.36 4.33 9.28
N ASN A 170 2.13 3.50 8.57
CA ASN A 170 3.47 3.11 8.97
C ASN A 170 4.45 4.30 8.95
N SER A 171 5.12 4.54 10.08
CA SER A 171 5.94 5.74 10.27
C SER A 171 7.17 5.78 9.35
N VAL A 172 7.82 4.63 9.15
CA VAL A 172 8.98 4.50 8.26
C VAL A 172 8.57 4.72 6.80
N LEU A 173 7.48 4.11 6.34
CA LEU A 173 6.97 4.32 4.97
C LEU A 173 6.66 5.79 4.69
N ARG A 174 5.96 6.47 5.60
CA ARG A 174 5.67 7.92 5.48
C ARG A 174 6.95 8.75 5.35
N SER A 175 7.91 8.50 6.23
CA SER A 175 9.17 9.25 6.24
C SER A 175 10.01 9.03 4.97
N HIS A 176 10.04 7.79 4.46
CA HIS A 176 10.73 7.44 3.23
C HIS A 176 10.08 8.11 2.01
N LEU A 177 8.75 8.04 1.90
CA LEU A 177 8.01 8.65 0.79
C LEU A 177 8.22 10.16 0.76
N LEU A 178 8.06 10.85 1.89
CA LEU A 178 8.27 12.31 1.96
C LEU A 178 9.68 12.70 1.54
N ARG A 179 10.70 12.04 2.08
CA ARG A 179 12.11 12.32 1.77
C ARG A 179 12.46 12.02 0.31
N ALA A 180 11.91 10.96 -0.26
CA ALA A 180 12.16 10.62 -1.65
C ALA A 180 11.43 11.58 -2.60
N ALA A 181 10.18 11.91 -2.31
CA ALA A 181 9.36 12.83 -3.08
C ALA A 181 9.94 14.26 -3.12
N GLU A 182 10.48 14.75 -2.00
CA GLU A 182 11.11 16.07 -1.89
C GLU A 182 12.23 16.26 -2.93
N LYS A 183 13.07 15.23 -3.15
CA LYS A 183 14.16 15.26 -4.13
C LYS A 183 13.69 15.42 -5.57
N HIS A 184 12.44 15.10 -5.84
CA HIS A 184 11.83 15.10 -7.16
C HIS A 184 10.72 16.16 -7.29
N HIS A 185 10.55 17.03 -6.29
CA HIS A 185 9.49 18.03 -6.24
C HIS A 185 8.08 17.44 -6.37
N LEU A 186 7.87 16.21 -5.86
CA LEU A 186 6.59 15.55 -5.83
C LEU A 186 5.83 15.91 -4.54
N GLN A 187 4.55 16.23 -4.65
CA GLN A 187 3.68 16.44 -3.50
C GLN A 187 3.18 15.08 -2.99
N VAL A 188 3.30 14.82 -1.69
CA VAL A 188 2.77 13.60 -1.07
C VAL A 188 1.63 13.96 -0.12
N LEU A 189 0.45 13.40 -0.39
CA LEU A 189 -0.75 13.56 0.44
C LEU A 189 -0.86 12.37 1.39
N LEU A 190 -0.59 12.62 2.66
CA LEU A 190 -0.69 11.63 3.73
C LEU A 190 -2.01 11.85 4.49
N PRO A 191 -2.99 10.94 4.42
CA PRO A 191 -4.20 11.06 5.21
C PRO A 191 -3.89 10.94 6.72
N PRO A 192 -4.75 11.43 7.61
CA PRO A 192 -4.63 11.20 9.04
C PRO A 192 -4.76 9.72 9.30
N LEU A 193 -4.16 9.25 10.39
CA LEU A 193 -4.20 7.84 10.77
C LEU A 193 -5.63 7.30 10.85
N ALA A 194 -6.58 8.13 11.31
CA ALA A 194 -8.00 7.78 11.42
C ALA A 194 -8.69 7.54 10.06
N LEU A 195 -8.15 8.07 8.95
CA LEU A 195 -8.69 7.88 7.60
C LEU A 195 -7.88 6.86 6.78
N CYS A 196 -6.76 6.34 7.30
CA CYS A 196 -5.99 5.29 6.62
C CYS A 196 -6.68 3.92 6.64
N THR A 197 -7.46 3.64 7.68
CA THR A 197 -8.21 2.38 7.83
C THR A 197 -9.62 2.51 7.28
N ASP A 198 -10.26 1.37 7.00
CA ASP A 198 -11.63 1.36 6.48
C ASP A 198 -12.59 2.15 7.38
N ASN A 199 -13.29 3.10 6.79
CA ASN A 199 -14.25 3.96 7.49
C ASN A 199 -15.39 4.36 6.55
N ALA A 200 -16.55 4.73 7.10
CA ALA A 200 -17.71 5.12 6.29
C ALA A 200 -17.54 6.49 5.60
N ALA A 201 -16.69 7.38 6.15
CA ALA A 201 -16.51 8.73 5.60
C ALA A 201 -15.91 8.69 4.19
N MET A 202 -14.95 7.79 3.95
CA MET A 202 -14.32 7.63 2.63
C MET A 202 -15.30 7.08 1.57
N ILE A 203 -16.24 6.22 1.99
CA ILE A 203 -17.31 5.69 1.13
C ILE A 203 -18.33 6.79 0.82
N ALA A 204 -18.72 7.57 1.84
CA ALA A 204 -19.62 8.70 1.65
C ALA A 204 -19.02 9.76 0.71
N CYS A 205 -17.70 10.02 0.82
CA CYS A 205 -16.98 10.93 -0.07
C CYS A 205 -17.05 10.46 -1.54
N ALA A 206 -16.71 9.19 -1.79
CA ALA A 206 -16.80 8.61 -3.12
C ALA A 206 -18.24 8.65 -3.67
N GLY A 207 -19.21 8.21 -2.86
CA GLY A 207 -20.62 8.21 -3.25
C GLY A 207 -21.17 9.59 -3.55
N ALA A 208 -20.76 10.62 -2.79
CA ALA A 208 -21.17 12.00 -3.03
C ALA A 208 -20.64 12.53 -4.37
N GLU A 209 -19.37 12.26 -4.70
CA GLU A 209 -18.80 12.67 -5.99
C GLU A 209 -19.47 11.96 -7.17
N HIS A 210 -19.72 10.66 -7.04
CA HIS A 210 -20.48 9.91 -8.04
C HIS A 210 -21.89 10.46 -8.23
N LEU A 211 -22.62 10.70 -7.14
CA LEU A 211 -23.98 11.24 -7.17
C LEU A 211 -24.01 12.63 -7.82
N GLN A 212 -23.04 13.49 -7.51
CA GLN A 212 -22.92 14.83 -8.12
C GLN A 212 -22.72 14.76 -9.64
N ARG A 213 -22.08 13.70 -10.14
CA ARG A 213 -21.88 13.42 -11.57
C ARG A 213 -23.06 12.66 -12.20
N GLY A 214 -24.14 12.40 -11.44
CA GLY A 214 -25.32 11.68 -11.90
C GLY A 214 -25.16 10.16 -11.94
N HIS A 215 -24.06 9.62 -11.42
CA HIS A 215 -23.82 8.18 -11.35
C HIS A 215 -24.70 7.58 -10.26
N THR A 216 -25.56 6.63 -10.63
CA THR A 216 -26.48 5.96 -9.70
C THR A 216 -26.53 4.47 -9.98
N SER A 217 -26.58 3.68 -8.91
CA SER A 217 -26.69 2.23 -9.00
C SER A 217 -28.15 1.77 -9.06
N PRO A 218 -28.47 0.68 -9.77
CA PRO A 218 -29.80 0.09 -9.72
C PRO A 218 -30.09 -0.55 -8.35
N LEU A 219 -31.37 -0.61 -7.96
CA LEU A 219 -31.79 -1.26 -6.70
C LEU A 219 -31.51 -2.77 -6.68
N THR A 220 -31.21 -3.36 -7.84
CA THR A 220 -30.87 -4.79 -8.01
C THR A 220 -29.38 -5.07 -7.87
N LEU A 221 -28.54 -4.05 -7.62
CA LEU A 221 -27.09 -4.23 -7.49
C LEU A 221 -26.77 -5.24 -6.37
N ALA A 222 -26.08 -6.31 -6.75
CA ALA A 222 -25.61 -7.32 -5.82
C ALA A 222 -24.20 -6.98 -5.28
N ALA A 223 -23.84 -7.54 -4.13
CA ALA A 223 -22.49 -7.44 -3.61
C ALA A 223 -21.50 -8.24 -4.47
N LEU A 224 -20.43 -7.58 -4.93
CA LEU A 224 -19.36 -8.20 -5.70
C LEU A 224 -18.12 -8.35 -4.81
N SER A 225 -17.71 -9.61 -4.58
CA SER A 225 -16.55 -9.92 -3.72
C SER A 225 -15.21 -9.55 -4.36
N ARG A 226 -15.17 -9.47 -5.69
CA ARG A 226 -14.00 -9.08 -6.47
C ARG A 226 -14.44 -8.18 -7.61
N MET A 227 -13.88 -6.99 -7.65
CA MET A 227 -14.06 -6.03 -8.73
C MET A 227 -12.75 -5.27 -8.92
N PRO A 228 -12.14 -5.35 -10.11
CA PRO A 228 -11.04 -4.48 -10.47
C PRO A 228 -11.44 -3.02 -10.36
N ILE A 229 -10.54 -2.17 -9.83
CA ILE A 229 -10.83 -0.75 -9.67
C ILE A 229 -11.12 -0.06 -11.02
N SER A 230 -10.51 -0.55 -12.11
CA SER A 230 -10.75 -0.08 -13.48
C SER A 230 -12.17 -0.35 -13.99
N GLN A 231 -12.93 -1.22 -13.31
CA GLN A 231 -14.31 -1.59 -13.65
C GLN A 231 -15.33 -0.97 -12.69
N VAL A 232 -14.93 -0.01 -11.84
CA VAL A 232 -15.82 0.56 -10.82
C VAL A 232 -17.10 1.17 -11.41
N MET A 233 -17.02 1.66 -12.65
CA MET A 233 -18.16 2.29 -13.32
C MET A 233 -19.28 1.32 -13.63
N GLU A 234 -19.02 0.00 -13.65
CA GLU A 234 -20.05 -1.04 -13.77
C GLU A 234 -21.04 -1.01 -12.60
N LEU A 235 -20.65 -0.47 -11.43
CA LEU A 235 -21.56 -0.29 -10.29
C LEU A 235 -22.67 0.73 -10.56
N TYR A 236 -22.47 1.64 -11.51
CA TYR A 236 -23.37 2.76 -11.78
C TYR A 236 -24.07 2.65 -13.15
N GLN A 237 -23.93 1.52 -13.82
CA GLN A 237 -24.63 1.27 -15.07
C GLN A 237 -26.12 1.02 -14.79
N GLN A 238 -26.97 1.82 -15.42
CA GLN A 238 -28.41 1.57 -15.48
C GLN A 238 -28.66 0.44 -16.51
N PRO A 239 -29.63 -0.45 -16.26
CA PRO A 239 -29.99 -1.53 -17.20
C PRO A 239 -30.48 -1.01 -18.56
#